data_AF-A0A2N5N6R9-F1
#
_entry.id   AF-A0A2N5N6R9-F1
#
_cell.length_a   1.000
_cell.length_b   1.000
_cell.length_c   1.000
_cell.angle_alpha   90.00
_cell.angle_beta   90.00
_cell.angle_gamma   90.00
#
_symmetry.space_group_name_H-M   'P 1'
#
loop_
_entity.id
_entity.type
_entity.pdbx_description
1 polymer ?
#
loop_
_entity_poly.entity_id
_entity_poly.type
_entity_poly.pdbx_seq_one_letter_code
_entity_poly.pdbx_strand_id
1 'polypeptide(L)' 'MEGSMKVVLYQKLPGGSLRKIDERSWSAEMLAALHHINYLTVGGEEFETVEGRLNVDEGVMELLLISIPSGSR' A
#
# COMPACT_ATOMS: atom_id res chain seq x y z
N MET A 1 12.01 20.94 5.36
CA MET A 1 10.87 20.41 4.59
C MET A 1 10.93 18.91 4.76
N GLU A 2 10.00 18.34 5.52
CA GLU A 2 9.85 16.88 5.57
C GLU A 2 9.25 16.43 4.23
N GLY A 3 9.93 15.51 3.55
CA GLY A 3 9.47 14.99 2.27
C GLY A 3 8.26 14.10 2.47
N SER A 4 7.16 14.40 1.77
CA SER A 4 6.02 13.49 1.67
C SER A 4 5.94 12.91 0.27
N MET A 5 5.66 11.61 0.13
CA MET A 5 5.44 10.96 -1.16
C MET A 5 3.99 10.56 -1.31
N LYS A 6 3.42 10.74 -2.49
CA LYS A 6 2.08 10.25 -2.79
C LYS A 6 2.13 8.73 -2.96
N VAL A 7 1.28 8.03 -2.23
CA VAL A 7 1.18 6.56 -2.24
C VAL A 7 -0.20 6.14 -2.70
N VAL A 8 -0.27 5.20 -3.63
CA VAL A 8 -1.51 4.59 -4.14
C VAL A 8 -1.55 3.14 -3.72
N LEU A 9 -2.66 2.71 -3.12
CA LEU A 9 -2.83 1.32 -2.70
C LEU A 9 -3.76 0.60 -3.66
N TYR A 10 -3.30 -0.50 -4.22
CA TYR A 10 -4.07 -1.39 -5.07
C TYR A 10 -4.26 -2.72 -4.38
N GLN A 11 -5.51 -3.16 -4.25
CA GLN A 11 -5.83 -4.54 -3.91
C GLN A 11 -5.82 -5.40 -5.16
N LYS A 12 -5.10 -6.52 -5.10
CA LYS A 12 -5.23 -7.63 -6.06
C LYS A 12 -6.47 -8.45 -5.72
N LEU A 13 -7.44 -8.47 -6.63
CA LEU A 13 -8.65 -9.27 -6.50
C LEU A 13 -8.42 -10.72 -6.97
N PRO A 14 -9.28 -11.67 -6.55
CA PRO A 14 -9.34 -12.98 -7.17
C PRO A 14 -9.53 -12.86 -8.69
N GLY A 15 -8.68 -13.51 -9.48
CA GLY A 15 -8.65 -13.37 -10.94
C GLY A 15 -7.61 -12.37 -11.46
N GLY A 16 -6.89 -11.67 -10.59
CA GLY A 16 -5.72 -10.86 -10.95
C GLY A 16 -6.02 -9.43 -11.36
N SER A 17 -7.28 -9.00 -11.32
CA SER A 17 -7.63 -7.58 -11.50
C SER A 17 -7.18 -6.75 -10.30
N LEU A 18 -6.89 -5.47 -10.56
CA LEU A 18 -6.46 -4.53 -9.53
C LEU A 18 -7.59 -3.54 -9.21
N ARG A 19 -7.84 -3.32 -7.93
CA ARG A 19 -8.77 -2.31 -7.42
C ARG A 19 -8.00 -1.29 -6.59
N LYS A 20 -8.02 -0.03 -6.98
CA LYS A 20 -7.49 1.06 -6.14
C LYS A 20 -8.36 1.19 -4.89
N ILE A 21 -7.76 1.12 -3.71
CA ILE A 21 -8.46 1.19 -2.42
C ILE A 21 -8.12 2.45 -1.63
N ASP A 22 -7.00 3.11 -1.94
CA ASP A 22 -6.59 4.33 -1.26
C ASP A 22 -5.58 5.14 -2.10
N GLU A 23 -5.53 6.44 -1.85
CA GLU A 23 -4.47 7.31 -2.36
C GLU A 23 -4.29 8.50 -1.42
N ARG A 24 -3.09 8.66 -0.86
CA ARG A 24 -2.77 9.77 0.04
C ARG A 24 -1.26 10.05 0.10
N SER A 25 -0.88 11.22 0.60
CA SER A 25 0.51 11.52 0.91
C SER A 25 0.95 10.82 2.18
N TRP A 26 2.10 10.14 2.11
CA TRP A 26 2.76 9.53 3.26
C TRP A 26 3.96 10.37 3.68
N SER A 27 4.19 10.52 4.99
CA SER A 27 5.39 11.14 5.54
C SER A 27 6.61 10.24 5.34
N ALA A 28 7.80 10.81 5.50
CA ALA A 28 9.05 10.08 5.42
C ALA A 28 9.12 8.90 6.42
N GLU A 29 8.54 9.04 7.61
CA GLU A 29 8.49 7.99 8.63
C GLU A 29 7.61 6.82 8.20
N MET A 30 6.44 7.10 7.59
CA MET A 30 5.57 6.04 7.07
C MET A 30 6.21 5.29 5.91
N LEU A 31 6.93 6.01 5.04
CA LEU A 31 7.72 5.37 3.97
C LEU A 31 8.86 4.53 4.53
N ALA A 32 9.58 5.03 5.53
CA ALA A 32 10.66 4.30 6.18
C ALA A 32 10.16 3.02 6.88
N ALA A 33 8.97 3.07 7.49
CA ALA A 33 8.35 1.92 8.12
C ALA A 33 8.07 0.76 7.15
N LEU A 34 7.85 1.04 5.85
CA LEU A 34 7.64 -0.01 4.83
C LEU A 34 8.81 -0.99 4.71
N HIS A 35 10.03 -0.58 5.05
CA HIS A 35 11.19 -1.47 5.05
C HIS A 35 11.15 -2.55 6.14
N HIS A 36 10.21 -2.45 7.09
CA HIS A 36 10.16 -3.30 8.28
C HIS A 36 8.81 -3.99 8.49
N ILE A 37 7.81 -3.71 7.65
CA ILE A 37 6.44 -4.20 7.82
C ILE A 37 6.00 -5.01 6.59
N ASN A 38 5.19 -6.04 6.83
CA ASN A 38 4.59 -6.87 5.78
C ASN A 38 3.07 -6.66 5.65
N TYR A 39 2.47 -5.92 6.59
CA TYR A 39 1.03 -5.76 6.68
C TYR A 39 0.65 -4.30 6.90
N LEU A 40 -0.42 -3.88 6.24
CA LEU A 40 -1.00 -2.55 6.34
C LEU A 40 -2.47 -2.65 6.73
N THR A 41 -2.94 -1.68 7.50
CA THR A 41 -4.36 -1.53 7.83
C THR A 41 -4.92 -0.29 7.15
N VAL A 42 -6.00 -0.47 6.39
CA VAL A 42 -6.65 0.60 5.62
C VAL A 42 -8.16 0.43 5.74
N GLY A 43 -8.87 1.47 6.17
CA GLY A 43 -10.33 1.41 6.31
C GLY A 43 -10.85 0.38 7.33
N GLY A 44 -9.99 -0.08 8.25
CA GLY A 44 -10.32 -1.13 9.21
C GLY A 44 -10.07 -2.56 8.70
N GLU A 45 -9.62 -2.72 7.46
CA GLU A 45 -9.22 -4.01 6.88
C GLU A 45 -7.70 -4.18 6.91
N GLU A 46 -7.23 -5.40 7.14
CA GLU A 46 -5.80 -5.76 7.10
C GLU A 46 -5.44 -6.35 5.73
N PHE A 47 -4.27 -5.96 5.25
CA PHE A 47 -3.73 -6.38 3.97
C PHE A 47 -2.26 -6.78 4.11
N GLU A 48 -1.85 -7.81 3.39
CA GLU A 48 -0.44 -8.15 3.18
C GLU A 48 0.11 -7.36 1.99
N THR A 49 1.31 -6.79 2.15
CA THR A 49 2.05 -6.11 1.08
C THR A 49 2.76 -7.14 0.20
N VAL A 50 2.48 -7.12 -1.10
CA VAL A 50 3.04 -8.08 -2.06
C VAL A 50 4.18 -7.47 -2.86
N GLU A 51 3.97 -6.26 -3.38
CA GLU A 51 4.92 -5.60 -4.28
C GLU A 51 4.83 -4.08 -4.13
N GLY A 52 5.97 -3.41 -4.21
CA GLY A 52 6.04 -1.95 -4.33
C GLY A 52 6.56 -1.55 -5.71
N ARG A 53 5.87 -0.62 -6.37
CA ARG A 53 6.25 -0.06 -7.66
C ARG A 53 6.44 1.45 -7.53
N LEU A 54 7.58 1.95 -8.00
CA LEU A 54 7.79 3.39 -8.16
C LEU A 54 7.33 3.80 -9.56
N ASN A 55 6.24 4.54 -9.66
CA ASN A 55 5.80 5.14 -10.91
C ASN A 55 6.47 6.51 -11.08
N VAL A 56 7.52 6.54 -11.91
CA VAL A 56 8.34 7.74 -12.13
C VAL A 56 7.59 8.79 -12.95
N ASP A 57 6.72 8.38 -13.87
CA ASP A 57 5.97 9.29 -14.73
C ASP A 57 4.93 10.08 -13.92
N GLU A 58 4.28 9.42 -12.96
CA GLU A 58 3.28 10.06 -12.09
C GLU A 58 3.86 10.59 -10.77
N GLY A 59 5.12 10.25 -10.46
CA GLY A 59 5.78 10.64 -9.21
C GLY A 59 5.15 10.02 -7.97
N VAL A 60 4.61 8.80 -8.07
CA VAL A 60 3.92 8.11 -6.97
C VAL A 60 4.55 6.75 -6.68
N MET A 61 4.44 6.32 -5.42
CA MET A 61 4.68 4.92 -5.07
C MET A 61 3.35 4.18 -5.09
N GLU A 62 3.33 2.99 -5.64
CA GLU A 62 2.16 2.13 -5.69
C GLU A 62 2.46 0.87 -4.90
N LEU A 63 1.55 0.46 -4.01
CA LEU A 63 1.65 -0.78 -3.27
C LEU A 63 0.56 -1.73 -3.73
N LEU A 64 0.96 -2.96 -4.05
CA LEU A 64 0.08 -4.06 -4.35
C LEU A 64 -0.19 -4.87 -3.08
N LEU A 65 -1.47 -5.05 -2.77
CA LEU A 65 -1.95 -5.60 -1.52
C LEU A 65 -2.88 -6.79 -1.74
N ILE A 66 -2.88 -7.76 -0.83
CA ILE A 66 -3.86 -8.85 -0.76
C ILE A 66 -4.60 -8.76 0.58
N SER A 67 -5.93 -8.88 0.55
CA SER A 67 -6.75 -8.83 1.78
C SER A 67 -6.55 -10.09 2.61
N ILE A 68 -6.42 -9.89 3.93
CA ILE A 68 -6.35 -10.99 4.89
C ILE A 68 -7.74 -11.22 5.49
N PRO A 69 -8.27 -12.46 5.46
CA PRO A 69 -9.54 -12.77 6.09
C PRO A 69 -9.53 -12.44 7.58
N SER A 70 -10.58 -11.78 8.06
CA SER A 70 -10.79 -11.49 9.47
C SER A 70 -10.93 -12.81 10.24
N GLY A 71 -9.86 -13.26 10.88
CA GLY A 71 -9.79 -14.55 11.59
C GLY A 71 -8.43 -15.26 11.50
N SER A 72 -7.49 -14.75 10.71
CA SER A 72 -6.12 -15.30 10.57
C SER A 72 -5.12 -14.83 11.64
N ARG A 73 -5.59 -14.32 12.78
CA ARG A 73 -4.75 -13.85 13.90
C ARG A 73 -5.14 -14.53 15.20
#